data_AF-A0A914ZV59-F1
#
_entry.id   AF-A0A914ZV59-F1
#
_cell.length_a   1.000
_cell.length_b   1.000
_cell.length_c   1.000
_cell.angle_alpha   90.00
_cell.angle_beta   90.00
_cell.angle_gamma   90.00
#
_symmetry.space_group_name_H-M   'P 1'
#
loop_
_entity.id
_entity.type
_entity.pdbx_description
1 polymer ?
#
loop_
_entity_poly.entity_id
_entity_poly.type
_entity_poly.pdbx_seq_one_letter_code
_entity_poly.pdbx_strand_id
1 'polypeptide(L)'
;LYKHAEQMMNSRLGQRITSILKYLFPVPKPESRRIITFSNEEDFVSFRHHTYSKGENGEIELTEVGPRFEMRPYCIKLGTLENIDAAETEWVLRPYMNTAAKRQLLSLPDEDDD
;
A
#
# COMPACT_ATOMS: atom_id res chain seq x y z
N LEU A 1 10.02 6.21 -9.77
CA LEU A 1 10.77 5.42 -8.77
C LEU A 1 9.96 5.11 -7.49
N TYR A 2 8.89 5.84 -7.22
CA TYR A 2 7.62 5.27 -6.77
C TYR A 2 6.66 5.61 -7.91
N LYS A 3 6.10 4.63 -8.64
CA LYS A 3 5.15 4.97 -9.71
C LYS A 3 3.81 4.23 -9.64
N HIS A 4 3.69 3.20 -8.81
CA HIS A 4 2.43 2.46 -8.64
C HIS A 4 2.18 2.04 -7.19
N ALA A 5 2.47 2.92 -6.22
CA ALA A 5 1.86 2.78 -4.89
C ALA A 5 0.50 3.52 -4.81
N GLU A 6 0.12 4.23 -5.87
CA GLU A 6 -0.91 5.27 -5.81
C GLU A 6 -2.23 4.86 -6.45
N GLN A 7 -2.30 3.73 -7.16
CA GLN A 7 -3.41 3.54 -8.07
C GLN A 7 -4.76 3.26 -7.38
N MET A 8 -4.81 2.89 -6.09
CA MET A 8 -6.10 2.56 -5.44
C MET A 8 -6.15 2.87 -3.92
N MET A 9 -5.23 3.69 -3.38
CA MET A 9 -5.19 4.09 -1.95
C MET A 9 -5.38 5.61 -1.78
N ASN A 10 -6.52 6.12 -2.23
CA ASN A 10 -6.84 7.55 -2.28
C ASN A 10 -7.62 8.07 -1.06
N SER A 11 -8.15 7.21 -0.19
CA SER A 11 -8.81 7.63 1.05
C SER A 11 -7.81 8.25 2.04
N ARG A 12 -8.28 9.02 3.03
CA ARG A 12 -7.39 9.57 4.08
C ARG A 12 -6.63 8.48 4.83
N LEU A 13 -7.27 7.34 5.09
CA LEU A 13 -6.63 6.18 5.71
C LEU A 13 -5.65 5.49 4.74
N GLY A 14 -6.04 5.36 3.46
CA GLY A 14 -5.17 4.85 2.41
C GLY A 14 -3.88 5.65 2.29
N GLN A 15 -3.96 6.98 2.22
CA GLN A 15 -2.80 7.88 2.20
C GLN A 15 -1.93 7.75 3.45
N ARG A 16 -2.54 7.54 4.63
CA ARG A 16 -1.82 7.31 5.88
C ARG A 16 -1.00 6.01 5.83
N ILE A 17 -1.60 4.92 5.38
CA ILE A 17 -0.93 3.62 5.22
C ILE A 17 0.16 3.70 4.14
N THR A 18 -0.12 4.34 3.01
CA THR A 18 0.86 4.60 1.95
C THR A 18 2.07 5.35 2.50
N SER A 19 1.86 6.36 3.34
CA SER A 19 2.94 7.10 3.98
C SER A 19 3.80 6.19 4.85
N ILE A 20 3.19 5.39 5.73
CA ILE A 20 3.90 4.44 6.59
C ILE A 20 4.74 3.47 5.74
N LEU A 21 4.12 2.82 4.75
CA LEU A 21 4.78 1.82 3.90
C LEU A 21 5.91 2.42 3.05
N LYS A 22 5.73 3.62 2.51
CA LYS A 22 6.73 4.33 1.71
C LYS A 22 8.00 4.60 2.51
N TYR A 23 7.86 5.00 3.78
CA TYR A 23 9.00 5.35 4.62
C TYR A 23 9.74 4.14 5.22
N LEU A 24 9.28 2.91 4.97
CA LEU A 24 10.06 1.71 5.27
C LEU A 24 11.22 1.51 4.30
N PHE A 25 11.21 2.18 3.15
CA PHE A 25 12.22 2.02 2.10
C PHE A 25 13.02 3.31 1.90
N PRO A 26 14.34 3.20 1.64
CA PRO A 26 15.17 4.36 1.39
C PRO A 26 14.76 5.09 0.10
N VAL A 27 15.03 6.39 0.05
CA VAL A 27 14.81 7.18 -1.16
C VAL A 27 15.70 6.62 -2.28
N PRO A 28 15.13 6.21 -3.42
CA PRO A 28 15.92 5.63 -4.50
C PRO A 28 16.74 6.70 -5.23
N LYS A 29 17.93 6.30 -5.70
CA LYS A 29 18.75 7.12 -6.59
C LYS A 29 18.07 7.29 -7.96
N PRO A 30 18.30 8.38 -8.71
CA PRO A 30 17.69 8.59 -10.04
C PRO A 30 17.88 7.43 -11.02
N GLU A 31 19.06 6.80 -11.00
CA GLU A 31 19.43 5.66 -11.85
C GLU A 31 18.92 4.29 -11.33
N SER A 32 18.15 4.27 -10.24
CA SER A 32 17.64 3.03 -9.67
C SER A 32 16.64 2.39 -10.64
N ARG A 33 16.82 1.09 -10.87
CA ARG A 33 15.90 0.27 -11.69
C ARG A 33 14.88 -0.51 -10.87
N ARG A 34 14.86 -0.32 -9.54
CA ARG A 34 13.94 -1.03 -8.65
C ARG A 34 12.57 -0.37 -8.62
N ILE A 35 11.52 -1.17 -8.66
CA ILE A 35 10.12 -0.78 -8.55
C ILE A 35 9.50 -1.62 -7.44
N ILE A 36 8.95 -0.93 -6.45
CA ILE A 36 8.10 -1.54 -5.43
C ILE A 36 6.67 -1.10 -5.73
N THR A 37 5.77 -2.08 -5.79
CA THR A 37 4.36 -1.89 -6.07
C THR A 37 3.56 -2.25 -4.83
N PHE A 38 2.64 -1.36 -4.45
CA PHE A 38 1.58 -1.60 -3.48
C PHE A 38 0.26 -1.36 -4.20
N SER A 39 -0.46 -2.42 -4.54
CA SER A 39 -1.77 -2.34 -5.18
C SER A 39 -2.85 -2.71 -4.19
N ASN A 40 -3.94 -1.95 -4.14
CA ASN A 40 -5.07 -2.22 -3.25
C ASN A 40 -6.23 -2.84 -4.04
N GLU A 41 -6.77 -3.95 -3.56
CA GLU A 41 -7.98 -4.61 -4.09
C GLU A 41 -8.83 -5.05 -2.89
N GLU A 42 -10.05 -4.53 -2.74
CA GLU A 42 -10.93 -4.83 -1.60
C GLU A 42 -10.28 -4.70 -0.19
N ASP A 43 -9.48 -3.64 0.02
CA ASP A 43 -8.67 -3.41 1.24
C ASP A 43 -7.53 -4.42 1.49
N PHE A 44 -7.25 -5.31 0.54
CA PHE A 44 -6.05 -6.14 0.51
C PHE A 44 -4.96 -5.44 -0.31
N VAL A 45 -3.84 -5.18 0.36
CA VAL A 45 -2.67 -4.54 -0.24
C VAL A 45 -1.70 -5.62 -0.71
N SER A 46 -1.63 -5.80 -2.02
CA SER A 46 -0.67 -6.67 -2.68
C SER A 46 0.68 -5.96 -2.84
N PHE A 47 1.73 -6.60 -2.33
CA PHE A 47 3.12 -6.14 -2.50
C PHE A 47 3.82 -6.94 -3.59
N ARG A 48 4.52 -6.23 -4.49
CA ARG A 48 5.43 -6.85 -5.46
C ARG A 48 6.72 -6.03 -5.57
N HIS A 49 7.84 -6.71 -5.74
CA HIS A 49 9.15 -6.09 -5.92
C HIS A 49 9.79 -6.55 -7.23
N HIS A 50 9.95 -5.59 -8.14
CA HIS A 50 10.51 -5.81 -9.46
C HIS A 50 11.75 -4.95 -9.70
N THR A 51 12.60 -5.40 -10.60
CA THR A 51 13.54 -4.54 -11.34
C THR A 51 13.04 -4.39 -12.77
N TYR A 52 13.34 -3.27 -13.43
CA TYR A 52 13.03 -3.12 -14.84
C TYR A 52 14.30 -3.04 -15.71
N SER A 53 14.23 -3.59 -16.91
CA SER A 53 15.19 -3.42 -17.99
C SER A 53 14.50 -2.79 -19.19
N LYS A 54 15.27 -2.05 -19.99
CA LYS A 54 14.79 -1.49 -21.26
C LYS A 54 15.35 -2.36 -22.39
N GLY A 55 14.47 -3.00 -23.15
CA GLY A 55 14.84 -3.78 -24.33
C GLY A 55 15.32 -2.90 -25.49
N GLU A 56 15.82 -3.52 -26.56
CA GLU A 56 16.37 -2.80 -27.74
C GLU A 56 15.35 -1.86 -28.39
N ASN A 57 14.07 -2.26 -28.42
CA ASN A 57 12.99 -1.46 -29.00
C ASN A 57 12.37 -0.46 -28.01
N GLY A 58 12.96 -0.32 -26.81
CA GLY A 58 12.47 0.56 -25.76
C GLY A 58 11.33 0.00 -24.91
N GLU A 59 10.97 -1.27 -25.10
CA GLU A 59 10.05 -2.01 -24.24
C GLU A 59 10.60 -2.11 -22.82
N ILE A 60 9.71 -2.03 -21.82
CA ILE A 60 10.06 -2.16 -20.41
C ILE A 60 9.73 -3.57 -19.96
N GLU A 61 10.75 -4.35 -19.66
CA GLU A 61 10.61 -5.69 -19.11
C GLU A 61 10.76 -5.62 -17.60
N LEU A 62 9.82 -6.24 -16.87
CA LEU A 62 9.88 -6.36 -15.41
C LEU A 62 10.37 -7.74 -15.02
N THR A 63 11.38 -7.80 -14.17
CA THR A 63 11.85 -9.03 -13.53
C THR A 63 11.53 -8.96 -12.06
N GLU A 64 10.84 -9.95 -11.54
CA GLU A 64 10.56 -10.04 -10.12
C GLU A 64 11.78 -10.52 -9.33
N VAL A 65 12.05 -9.88 -8.20
CA VAL A 65 13.28 -10.11 -7.42
C VAL A 65 13.04 -10.26 -5.91
N GLY A 66 11.82 -10.05 -5.44
CA GLY A 66 11.50 -10.06 -4.02
C GLY A 66 10.29 -10.94 -3.66
N PRO A 67 9.91 -10.98 -2.38
CA PRO A 67 8.78 -11.76 -1.93
C PRO A 67 7.46 -11.22 -2.49
N ARG A 68 6.52 -12.14 -2.70
CA ARG A 68 5.10 -11.84 -2.94
C ARG A 68 4.36 -12.03 -1.65
N PHE A 69 3.66 -10.99 -1.22
CA PHE A 69 2.68 -11.12 -0.16
C PHE A 69 1.52 -10.18 -0.39
N GLU A 70 0.46 -10.50 0.32
CA GLU A 70 -0.73 -9.69 0.43
C GLU A 70 -0.91 -9.39 1.91
N MET A 71 -1.28 -8.16 2.24
CA MET A 71 -1.52 -7.74 3.60
C MET A 71 -2.87 -7.06 3.70
N ARG A 72 -3.55 -7.26 4.82
CA ARG A 72 -4.75 -6.49 5.18
C ARG A 72 -4.46 -5.71 6.46
N PRO A 73 -4.33 -4.37 6.40
CA PRO A 73 -4.11 -3.55 7.59
C PRO A 73 -5.26 -3.72 8.59
N TYR A 74 -4.95 -3.94 9.86
CA TYR A 74 -5.97 -4.16 10.91
C TYR A 74 -5.96 -3.10 12.02
N CYS A 75 -4.83 -2.42 12.25
CA CYS A 75 -4.70 -1.40 13.28
C CYS A 75 -3.55 -0.45 13.00
N ILE A 76 -3.71 0.82 13.37
CA ILE A 76 -2.65 1.81 13.43
C ILE A 76 -2.60 2.35 14.87
N LYS A 77 -1.43 2.26 15.47
CA LYS A 77 -1.13 2.76 16.83
C LYS A 77 -0.13 3.90 16.74
N LEU A 78 -0.34 4.95 17.55
CA LEU A 78 0.55 6.10 17.65
C LEU A 78 1.66 5.83 18.68
N GLY A 79 2.51 4.85 18.41
CA GLY A 79 3.57 4.46 19.32
C GLY A 79 4.53 3.43 18.72
N THR A 80 5.59 3.12 19.47
CA THR A 80 6.50 2.03 19.13
C THR A 80 5.94 0.69 19.57
N LEU A 81 6.51 -0.40 19.06
CA LEU A 81 6.09 -1.76 19.42
C LEU A 81 6.23 -2.04 20.92
N GLU A 82 7.26 -1.48 21.57
CA GLU A 82 7.54 -1.67 23.00
C GLU A 82 6.47 -1.05 23.91
N ASN A 83 5.82 0.03 23.47
CA ASN A 83 4.82 0.77 24.24
C ASN A 83 3.40 0.60 23.69
N ILE A 84 3.11 -0.51 23.01
CA ILE A 84 1.86 -0.70 22.27
C ILE A 84 0.61 -0.67 23.17
N ASP A 85 0.72 -1.14 24.42
CA ASP A 85 -0.38 -1.18 25.38
C ASP A 85 -0.80 0.22 25.85
N ALA A 86 0.16 1.14 25.95
CA ALA A 86 -0.06 2.53 26.33
C ALA A 86 -0.34 3.44 25.12
N ALA A 87 -0.09 2.97 23.90
CA ALA A 87 -0.21 3.76 22.68
C ALA A 87 -1.69 3.99 22.29
N GLU A 88 -1.98 5.24 21.92
CA GLU A 88 -3.27 5.64 21.38
C GLU A 88 -3.57 4.91 20.07
N THR A 89 -4.83 4.53 19.87
CA THR A 89 -5.29 3.86 18.64
C THR A 89 -5.76 4.90 17.65
N GLU A 90 -5.00 5.11 16.57
CA GLU A 90 -5.39 5.99 15.47
C GLU A 90 -6.54 5.35 14.66
N TRP A 91 -6.43 4.06 14.37
CA TRP A 91 -7.43 3.34 13.60
C TRP A 91 -7.43 1.84 13.93
N VAL A 92 -8.59 1.20 13.83
CA VAL A 92 -8.75 -0.25 13.99
C VAL A 92 -9.85 -0.77 13.06
N LEU A 93 -9.58 -1.93 12.45
CA LEU A 93 -10.55 -2.68 11.65
C LEU A 93 -11.64 -3.27 12.57
N ARG A 94 -12.90 -3.01 12.26
CA ARG A 94 -14.06 -3.51 13.01
C ARG A 94 -14.91 -4.44 12.15
N PRO A 95 -14.58 -5.75 12.09
CA PRO A 95 -15.22 -6.68 11.16
C PRO A 95 -16.67 -7.03 11.57
N TYR A 96 -17.02 -6.90 12.85
CA TYR A 96 -18.33 -7.32 13.39
C TYR A 96 -19.40 -6.21 13.37
N MET A 97 -19.26 -5.21 12.49
CA MET A 97 -20.30 -4.19 12.28
C MET A 97 -21.18 -4.58 11.09
N ASN A 98 -22.49 -4.32 11.14
CA ASN A 98 -23.45 -4.71 10.10
C ASN A 98 -23.04 -4.24 8.68
N THR A 99 -22.34 -3.11 8.57
CA THR A 99 -21.88 -2.53 7.31
C THR A 99 -20.43 -2.83 6.97
N ALA A 100 -19.72 -3.61 7.80
CA ALA A 100 -18.28 -3.83 7.66
C ALA A 100 -17.89 -4.48 6.33
N ALA A 101 -18.67 -5.47 5.86
CA ALA A 101 -18.38 -6.19 4.63
C ALA A 101 -18.56 -5.35 3.35
N LYS A 102 -19.31 -4.24 3.42
CA LYS A 102 -19.60 -3.38 2.26
C LYS A 102 -18.71 -2.14 2.19
N ARG A 103 -17.91 -1.90 3.23
CA ARG A 103 -17.15 -0.66 3.37
C ARG A 103 -15.75 -0.86 2.81
N GLN A 104 -15.41 -0.10 1.78
CA GLN A 104 -14.03 0.10 1.36
C GLN A 104 -13.39 1.18 2.25
N LEU A 105 -12.21 0.90 2.77
CA LEU A 105 -11.52 1.75 3.75
C LEU A 105 -10.30 2.45 3.14
N LEU A 106 -9.62 1.80 2.20
CA LEU A 106 -8.39 2.32 1.59
C LEU A 106 -8.65 3.15 0.33
N SER A 107 -9.77 2.89 -0.35
CA SER A 107 -10.25 3.62 -1.53
C SER A 107 -11.50 4.46 -1.22
N LEU A 108 -11.68 5.54 -1.97
CA LEU A 108 -12.94 6.26 -2.10
C LEU A 108 -13.86 5.49 -3.06
N PRO A 109 -15.19 5.59 -2.91
CA PRO A 109 -16.13 5.05 -3.90
C PRO A 109 -15.88 5.70 -5.27
N ASP A 110 -16.10 4.95 -6.35
CA ASP A 110 -16.08 5.52 -7.69
C ASP A 110 -17.24 6.52 -7.82
N GLU A 111 -16.98 7.72 -8.36
CA GLU A 111 -17.97 8.80 -8.49
C GLU A 111 -19.00 8.56 -9.61
N ASP A 112 -18.94 7.42 -10.30
CA ASP A 112 -19.71 7.11 -11.52
C ASP A 112 -21.00 6.27 -11.30
N ASP A 113 -21.42 6.06 -10.04
CA ASP A 113 -22.63 5.29 -9.68
C ASP A 113 -23.87 6.17 -9.38
N ASP A 114 -24.17 7.17 -10.24
CA ASP A 114 -25.43 7.97 -10.23
C ASP A 114 -26.26 7.79 -11.52
#